data_AF-A0A7S2MNJ2-F1
#
_entry.id   AF-A0A7S2MNJ2-F1
#
_cell.length_a   1.000
_cell.length_b   1.000
_cell.length_c   1.000
_cell.angle_alpha   90.00
_cell.angle_beta   90.00
_cell.angle_gamma   90.00
#
_symmetry.space_group_name_H-M   'P 1'
#
loop_
_entity.id
_entity.type
_entity.pdbx_description
1 polymer ?
#
loop_
_entity_poly.entity_id
_entity_poly.type
_entity_poly.pdbx_seq_one_letter_code
_entity_poly.pdbx_strand_id
1 'polypeptide(L)'
;MSSGTCDTELGFPSKDELKGAVQGTLLYLSLYFFFFVPFQSFSKFYLLKKKRDKAKANAKDGKPEKIPLATVKYYNNRDPLALKGDRTSGNFIEFAILFLPLLWIHALFVDASESLMICVVYTASRAIYPLVFGKGALLLCSTLPGYVIYMYLMYQITFKFAFA
;
A
#
# COMPACT_ATOMS: atom_id res chain seq x y z
N MET A 1 26.91 -39.74 -31.05
CA MET A 1 25.61 -39.32 -30.46
C MET A 1 25.84 -39.13 -28.98
N SER A 2 26.16 -37.90 -28.57
CA SER A 2 26.26 -37.55 -27.14
C SER A 2 24.94 -36.91 -26.76
N SER A 3 24.23 -37.56 -25.84
CA SER A 3 22.96 -37.14 -25.27
C SER A 3 23.11 -35.77 -24.60
N GLY A 4 22.45 -34.76 -25.17
CA GLY A 4 22.24 -33.50 -24.48
C GLY A 4 21.26 -33.73 -23.34
N THR A 5 21.75 -33.75 -22.11
CA THR A 5 20.91 -33.51 -20.94
C THR A 5 20.45 -32.07 -21.03
N CYS A 6 19.19 -31.87 -21.42
CA CYS A 6 18.50 -30.61 -21.25
C CYS A 6 18.21 -30.48 -19.76
N ASP A 7 19.25 -30.15 -19.00
CA ASP A 7 19.11 -29.68 -17.63
C ASP A 7 18.39 -28.34 -17.73
N THR A 8 17.06 -28.38 -17.64
CA THR A 8 16.28 -27.18 -17.35
C THR A 8 16.56 -26.87 -15.89
N GLU A 9 17.75 -26.34 -15.59
CA GLU A 9 18.03 -25.81 -14.26
C GLU A 9 16.92 -24.82 -13.97
N LEU A 10 16.13 -25.11 -12.93
CA LEU A 10 15.41 -24.09 -12.17
C LEU A 10 16.48 -23.18 -11.52
N GLY A 11 17.17 -22.42 -12.36
CA GLY A 11 18.15 -21.44 -11.93
C GLY A 11 17.38 -20.36 -11.21
N PHE A 12 17.62 -20.23 -9.90
CA PHE A 12 17.14 -19.07 -9.16
C PHE A 12 17.66 -17.81 -9.85
N PRO A 13 16.83 -16.76 -10.01
CA PRO A 13 17.25 -15.53 -10.66
C PRO A 13 18.49 -14.94 -9.97
N SER A 14 19.38 -14.38 -10.77
CA SER A 14 20.55 -13.68 -10.28
C SER A 14 20.17 -12.42 -9.49
N LYS A 15 21.12 -11.87 -8.74
CA LYS A 15 20.92 -10.62 -7.99
C LYS A 15 20.53 -9.45 -8.91
N ASP A 16 21.09 -9.42 -10.11
CA ASP A 16 20.83 -8.34 -11.08
C ASP A 16 19.42 -8.45 -11.66
N GLU A 17 18.91 -9.67 -11.86
CA GLU A 17 17.52 -9.90 -12.28
C GLU A 17 16.52 -9.54 -11.18
N LEU A 18 16.84 -9.83 -9.91
CA LEU A 18 15.98 -9.50 -8.76
C LEU A 18 16.01 -8.02 -8.36
N LYS A 19 16.90 -7.22 -8.96
CA LYS A 19 17.02 -5.78 -8.68
C LYS A 19 15.68 -5.06 -8.80
N GLY A 20 14.88 -5.41 -9.82
CA GLY A 20 13.55 -4.81 -10.03
C GLY A 20 12.56 -5.09 -8.89
N ALA A 21 12.55 -6.32 -8.37
CA ALA A 21 11.69 -6.72 -7.25
C ALA A 21 12.09 -6.01 -5.94
N VAL A 22 13.39 -5.88 -5.69
CA VAL A 22 13.91 -5.14 -4.53
C VAL A 22 13.57 -3.66 -4.63
N GLN A 23 13.87 -3.03 -5.78
CA GLN A 23 13.56 -1.61 -6.02
C GLN A 23 12.05 -1.35 -5.90
N GLY A 24 11.23 -2.23 -6.46
CA GLY A 24 9.78 -2.16 -6.36
C GLY A 24 9.25 -2.30 -4.94
N THR A 25 9.82 -3.23 -4.15
CA THR A 25 9.49 -3.38 -2.72
C THR A 25 9.88 -2.12 -1.93
N LEU A 26 11.07 -1.55 -2.20
CA LEU A 26 11.50 -0.30 -1.56
C LEU A 26 10.60 0.88 -1.95
N LEU A 27 10.13 0.94 -3.20
CA LEU A 27 9.16 1.95 -3.64
C LEU A 27 7.84 1.82 -2.87
N TYR A 28 7.30 0.61 -2.74
CA TYR A 28 6.12 0.32 -1.95
C TYR A 28 6.29 0.76 -0.48
N LEU A 29 7.40 0.35 0.14
CA LEU A 29 7.72 0.70 1.53
C LEU A 29 7.89 2.21 1.72
N SER A 30 8.52 2.87 0.74
CA SER A 30 8.71 4.33 0.76
C SER A 30 7.38 5.07 0.73
N LEU A 31 6.42 4.65 -0.11
CA LEU A 31 5.08 5.23 -0.12
C LEU A 31 4.41 5.05 1.25
N TYR A 32 4.51 3.86 1.83
CA TYR A 32 3.88 3.59 3.13
C TYR A 32 4.50 4.42 4.26
N PHE A 33 5.82 4.33 4.45
CA PHE A 33 6.52 4.91 5.59
C PHE A 33 6.67 6.43 5.48
N PHE A 34 6.91 6.98 4.28
CA PHE A 34 7.15 8.41 4.12
C PHE A 34 5.89 9.22 3.77
N PHE A 35 4.82 8.58 3.30
CA PHE A 35 3.60 9.30 2.93
C PHE A 35 2.38 8.86 3.73
N PHE A 36 2.04 7.57 3.77
CA PHE A 36 0.78 7.13 4.38
C PHE A 36 0.79 7.16 5.90
N VAL A 37 1.85 6.65 6.55
CA VAL A 37 2.01 6.74 8.01
C VAL A 37 2.06 8.20 8.49
N PRO A 38 2.83 9.10 7.83
CA PRO A 38 2.81 10.53 8.16
C PRO A 38 1.45 11.17 7.91
N PHE A 39 0.77 10.86 6.81
CA PHE A 39 -0.57 11.39 6.53
C PHE A 39 -1.60 10.96 7.58
N GLN A 40 -1.61 9.68 7.97
CA GLN A 40 -2.46 9.16 9.04
C GLN A 40 -2.16 9.86 10.37
N SER A 41 -0.88 10.06 10.70
CA SER A 41 -0.47 10.77 11.93
C SER A 41 -0.88 12.24 11.89
N PHE A 42 -0.58 12.93 10.79
CA PHE A 42 -0.93 14.32 10.54
C PHE A 42 -2.43 14.56 10.69
N SER A 43 -3.26 13.69 10.11
CA SER A 43 -4.73 13.79 10.21
C SER A 43 -5.20 13.89 11.66
N LYS A 44 -4.62 13.09 12.57
CA LYS A 44 -5.00 13.02 13.99
C LYS A 44 -4.44 14.20 14.78
N PHE A 45 -3.20 14.59 14.54
CA PHE A 45 -2.59 15.75 15.21
C PHE A 45 -3.24 17.07 14.79
N TYR A 46 -3.54 17.23 13.50
CA TYR A 46 -4.25 18.38 12.98
C TYR A 46 -5.64 18.51 13.63
N LEU A 47 -6.39 17.42 13.72
CA LEU A 47 -7.70 17.41 14.38
C LEU A 47 -7.61 17.68 15.88
N LEU A 48 -6.58 17.17 16.57
CA LEU A 48 -6.37 17.47 17.99
C LEU A 48 -6.15 18.97 18.20
N LYS A 49 -5.28 19.58 17.40
CA LYS A 49 -5.02 21.02 17.45
C LYS A 49 -6.31 21.81 17.21
N LYS A 50 -7.03 21.48 16.13
CA LYS A 50 -8.32 22.11 15.77
C LYS A 50 -9.36 22.01 16.89
N LYS A 51 -9.50 20.84 17.53
CA LYS A 51 -10.45 20.65 18.65
C LYS A 51 -10.03 21.44 19.89
N ARG A 52 -8.74 21.47 20.22
CA ARG A 52 -8.20 22.25 21.35
C ARG A 52 -8.37 23.76 21.15
N ASP A 53 -8.13 24.25 19.94
CA ASP A 53 -8.30 25.68 19.62
C ASP A 53 -9.78 26.09 19.74
N LYS A 54 -10.71 25.24 19.28
CA LYS A 54 -12.16 25.45 19.50
C LYS A 54 -12.55 25.42 20.98
N ALA A 55 -12.02 24.48 21.77
CA ALA A 55 -12.29 24.41 23.20
C ALA A 55 -11.78 25.66 23.96
N LYS A 56 -10.65 26.23 23.53
CA LYS A 56 -10.14 27.51 24.04
C LYS A 56 -11.04 28.68 23.66
N ALA A 57 -11.47 28.76 22.40
CA ALA A 57 -12.35 29.83 21.93
C ALA A 57 -13.72 29.83 22.65
N ASN A 58 -14.23 28.66 23.05
CA ASN A 58 -15.52 28.50 23.70
C ASN A 58 -15.44 28.45 25.25
N ALA A 59 -14.27 28.72 25.84
CA ALA A 59 -14.08 28.61 27.28
C ALA A 59 -14.84 29.72 28.03
N LYS A 60 -15.93 29.36 28.71
CA LYS A 60 -16.78 30.31 29.46
C LYS A 60 -16.13 30.84 30.75
N ASP A 61 -15.25 30.06 31.37
CA ASP A 61 -14.61 30.40 32.66
C ASP A 61 -13.07 30.51 32.57
N GLY A 62 -12.53 30.76 31.36
CA GLY A 62 -11.08 30.78 31.12
C GLY A 62 -10.39 29.41 31.23
N LYS A 63 -11.13 28.34 31.57
CA LYS A 63 -10.65 26.96 31.62
C LYS A 63 -11.10 26.19 30.36
N PRO A 64 -10.23 26.00 29.37
CA PRO A 64 -10.57 25.19 28.21
C PRO A 64 -10.78 23.72 28.59
N GLU A 65 -11.72 23.07 27.91
CA GLU A 65 -11.92 21.62 28.02
C GLU A 65 -10.61 20.89 27.65
N LYS A 66 -10.14 20.00 28.54
CA LYS A 66 -8.94 19.20 28.29
C LYS A 66 -9.28 18.06 27.35
N ILE A 67 -8.83 18.16 26.10
CA ILE A 67 -9.02 17.10 25.10
C ILE A 67 -7.79 16.17 25.10
N PRO A 68 -7.93 14.90 25.54
CA PRO A 68 -6.84 13.93 25.53
C PRO A 68 -6.43 13.54 24.11
N LEU A 69 -5.16 13.23 23.89
CA LEU A 69 -4.70 12.71 22.59
C LEU A 69 -5.39 11.40 22.23
N ALA A 70 -5.60 10.52 23.21
CA ALA A 70 -6.18 9.18 22.98
C ALA A 70 -7.58 9.24 22.37
N THR A 71 -8.42 10.21 22.76
CA THR A 71 -9.78 10.36 22.23
C THR A 71 -9.78 10.74 20.76
N VAL A 72 -8.84 11.60 20.34
CA VAL A 72 -8.70 12.00 18.94
C VAL A 72 -7.96 10.93 18.12
N LYS A 73 -6.99 10.24 18.73
CA LYS A 73 -6.15 9.26 18.02
C LYS A 73 -6.88 7.95 17.72
N TYR A 74 -7.69 7.46 18.66
CA TYR A 74 -8.27 6.11 18.60
C TYR A 74 -9.80 6.09 18.46
N TYR A 75 -10.50 7.13 18.91
CA TYR A 75 -11.97 7.13 19.01
C TYR A 75 -12.65 8.18 18.11
N ASN A 76 -11.97 8.63 17.05
CA ASN A 76 -12.43 9.71 16.17
C ASN A 76 -12.79 9.24 14.75
N ASN A 77 -13.37 8.04 14.64
CA ASN A 77 -13.74 7.41 13.37
C ASN A 77 -14.86 8.14 12.59
N ARG A 78 -15.57 9.07 13.23
CA ARG A 78 -16.61 9.90 12.58
C ARG A 78 -16.06 11.11 11.82
N ASP A 79 -14.81 11.52 12.07
CA ASP A 79 -14.22 12.65 11.37
C ASP A 79 -13.72 12.21 9.99
N PRO A 80 -14.18 12.82 8.88
CA PRO A 80 -13.80 12.39 7.54
C PRO A 80 -12.29 12.41 7.30
N LEU A 81 -11.55 13.33 7.92
CA LEU A 81 -10.09 13.44 7.74
C LEU A 81 -9.36 12.33 8.51
N ALA A 82 -9.79 12.01 9.73
CA ALA A 82 -9.25 10.88 10.49
C ALA A 82 -9.55 9.54 9.78
N LEU A 83 -10.80 9.35 9.35
CA LEU A 83 -11.23 8.16 8.63
C LEU A 83 -10.45 7.98 7.34
N LYS A 84 -10.26 9.05 6.57
CA LYS A 84 -9.46 9.06 5.36
C LYS A 84 -8.01 8.66 5.61
N GLY A 85 -7.38 9.20 6.65
CA GLY A 85 -6.02 8.81 7.06
C GLY A 85 -5.93 7.33 7.42
N ASP A 86 -6.84 6.84 8.25
CA ASP A 86 -6.88 5.44 8.68
C ASP A 86 -7.16 4.47 7.52
N ARG A 87 -8.10 4.79 6.63
CA ARG A 87 -8.38 3.96 5.45
C ARG A 87 -7.28 4.00 4.41
N THR A 88 -6.55 5.11 4.27
CA THR A 88 -5.40 5.18 3.35
C THR A 88 -4.30 4.21 3.77
N SER A 89 -3.87 4.26 5.03
CA SER A 89 -2.85 3.32 5.54
C SER A 89 -3.36 1.88 5.63
N GLY A 90 -4.58 1.71 6.16
CA GLY A 90 -5.19 0.40 6.35
C GLY A 90 -5.39 -0.34 5.03
N ASN A 91 -5.97 0.32 4.03
CA ASN A 91 -6.15 -0.28 2.71
C ASN A 91 -4.82 -0.68 2.07
N PHE A 92 -3.77 0.13 2.20
CA PHE A 92 -2.48 -0.20 1.63
C PHE A 92 -1.88 -1.48 2.24
N ILE A 93 -1.89 -1.60 3.58
CA ILE A 93 -1.39 -2.79 4.29
C ILE A 93 -2.29 -4.02 4.09
N GLU A 94 -3.61 -3.86 4.16
CA GLU A 94 -4.59 -4.95 3.98
C GLU A 94 -4.31 -5.74 2.70
N PHE A 95 -3.90 -5.03 1.65
CA PHE A 95 -3.60 -5.60 0.35
C PHE A 95 -2.13 -6.01 0.16
N ALA A 96 -1.24 -5.60 1.06
CA ALA A 96 0.19 -5.97 1.04
C ALA A 96 0.40 -7.47 1.25
N ILE A 97 -0.44 -8.08 2.10
CA ILE A 97 -0.40 -9.51 2.42
C ILE A 97 -0.58 -10.38 1.19
N LEU A 98 -1.27 -9.86 0.17
CA LEU A 98 -1.44 -10.54 -1.11
C LEU A 98 -0.39 -10.07 -2.12
N PHE A 99 -0.22 -8.75 -2.23
CA PHE A 99 0.65 -8.15 -3.25
C PHE A 99 2.11 -8.60 -3.13
N LEU A 100 2.72 -8.43 -1.96
CA LEU A 100 4.16 -8.65 -1.80
C LEU A 100 4.52 -10.14 -1.99
N PRO A 101 3.81 -11.11 -1.39
CA PRO A 101 4.11 -12.51 -1.66
C PRO A 101 3.94 -12.89 -3.12
N LEU A 102 2.85 -12.46 -3.78
CA LEU A 102 2.64 -12.78 -5.20
C LEU A 102 3.73 -12.17 -6.09
N LEU A 103 4.13 -10.92 -5.84
CA LEU A 103 5.22 -10.28 -6.56
C LEU A 103 6.51 -11.09 -6.42
N TRP A 104 6.86 -11.48 -5.20
CA TRP A 104 8.11 -12.22 -4.95
C TRP A 104 8.08 -13.64 -5.53
N ILE A 105 6.94 -14.34 -5.47
CA ILE A 105 6.77 -15.64 -6.12
C ILE A 105 6.93 -15.49 -7.63
N HIS A 106 6.29 -14.48 -8.24
CA HIS A 106 6.44 -14.21 -9.67
C HIS A 106 7.91 -13.89 -10.03
N ALA A 107 8.56 -13.03 -9.25
CA ALA A 107 9.93 -12.64 -9.51
C ALA A 107 10.92 -13.81 -9.40
N LEU A 108 10.71 -14.71 -8.44
CA LEU A 108 11.60 -15.84 -8.18
C LEU A 108 11.41 -17.01 -9.15
N PHE A 109 10.19 -17.22 -9.64
CA PHE A 109 9.85 -18.48 -10.33
C PHE A 109 9.23 -18.31 -11.72
N VAL A 110 8.81 -17.09 -12.08
CA VAL A 110 8.17 -16.81 -13.37
C VAL A 110 9.02 -15.87 -14.20
N ASP A 111 9.09 -14.59 -13.81
CA ASP A 111 9.84 -13.56 -14.52
C ASP A 111 10.17 -12.39 -13.57
N ALA A 112 11.47 -12.20 -13.32
CA ALA A 112 11.97 -11.13 -12.48
C ALA A 112 11.95 -9.76 -13.19
N SER A 113 12.02 -9.74 -14.53
CA SER A 113 12.21 -8.52 -15.32
C SER A 113 11.03 -7.54 -15.24
N GLU A 114 9.82 -8.07 -15.04
CA GLU A 114 8.60 -7.26 -14.93
C GLU A 114 8.36 -6.66 -13.54
N SER A 115 9.09 -7.12 -12.52
CA SER A 115 8.81 -6.84 -11.11
C SER A 115 8.76 -5.34 -10.78
N LEU A 116 9.64 -4.54 -11.38
CA LEU A 116 9.68 -3.10 -11.15
C LEU A 116 8.43 -2.42 -11.73
N MET A 117 8.05 -2.77 -12.96
CA MET A 117 6.90 -2.15 -13.62
C MET A 117 5.61 -2.47 -12.87
N ILE A 118 5.44 -3.73 -12.45
CA ILE A 118 4.31 -4.17 -11.63
C ILE A 118 4.24 -3.35 -10.33
N CYS A 119 5.37 -3.19 -9.64
CA CYS A 119 5.44 -2.37 -8.43
C CYS A 119 5.13 -0.90 -8.66
N VAL A 120 5.62 -0.31 -9.75
CA VAL A 120 5.37 1.11 -10.08
C VAL A 120 3.89 1.33 -10.33
N VAL A 121 3.26 0.52 -11.19
CA VAL A 121 1.82 0.65 -11.50
C VAL A 121 0.98 0.45 -10.24
N TYR A 122 1.27 -0.60 -9.46
CA TYR A 122 0.58 -0.88 -8.21
C TYR A 122 0.71 0.27 -7.20
N THR A 123 1.93 0.72 -6.95
CA THR A 123 2.22 1.72 -5.92
C THR A 123 1.68 3.09 -6.33
N ALA A 124 1.84 3.47 -7.61
CA ALA A 124 1.30 4.72 -8.14
C ALA A 124 -0.23 4.75 -8.10
N SER A 125 -0.92 3.66 -8.44
CA SER A 125 -2.39 3.62 -8.34
C SER A 125 -2.85 3.81 -6.90
N ARG A 126 -2.17 3.18 -5.94
CA ARG A 126 -2.48 3.33 -4.51
C ARG A 126 -2.16 4.72 -3.98
N ALA A 127 -1.13 5.40 -4.48
CA ALA A 127 -0.81 6.78 -4.10
C ALA A 127 -1.97 7.77 -4.39
N ILE A 128 -2.83 7.45 -5.37
CA ILE A 128 -4.02 8.24 -5.71
C ILE A 128 -5.13 8.08 -4.67
N TYR A 129 -5.15 6.98 -3.90
CA TYR A 129 -6.21 6.64 -2.94
C TYR A 129 -6.62 7.80 -2.01
N PRO A 130 -5.70 8.48 -1.28
CA PRO A 130 -6.09 9.62 -0.45
C PRO A 130 -6.68 10.77 -1.27
N LEU A 131 -6.41 10.92 -2.56
CA LEU A 131 -6.98 12.01 -3.36
C LEU A 131 -8.44 11.75 -3.78
N VAL A 132 -8.80 10.47 -3.92
CA VAL A 132 -10.12 10.02 -4.39
C VAL A 132 -11.02 9.42 -3.30
N PHE A 133 -10.49 9.22 -2.09
CA PHE A 133 -11.27 8.72 -0.95
C PHE A 133 -12.52 9.58 -0.71
N GLY A 134 -13.68 8.92 -0.64
CA GLY A 134 -14.99 9.56 -0.46
C GLY A 134 -15.63 10.12 -1.74
N LYS A 135 -15.00 9.97 -2.92
CA LYS A 135 -15.52 10.46 -4.21
C LYS A 135 -16.27 9.40 -5.04
N GLY A 136 -16.90 8.44 -4.38
CA GLY A 136 -17.70 7.40 -5.04
C GLY A 136 -16.89 6.54 -6.03
N ALA A 137 -17.37 6.41 -7.26
CA ALA A 137 -16.77 5.56 -8.30
C ALA A 137 -15.31 5.91 -8.66
N LEU A 138 -14.87 7.16 -8.43
CA LEU A 138 -13.46 7.55 -8.65
C LEU A 138 -12.47 6.79 -7.77
N LEU A 139 -12.94 6.19 -6.67
CA LEU A 139 -12.13 5.29 -5.84
C LEU A 139 -11.65 4.05 -6.61
N LEU A 140 -12.38 3.65 -7.65
CA LEU A 140 -12.00 2.52 -8.49
C LEU A 140 -10.68 2.78 -9.23
N CYS A 141 -10.36 4.03 -9.57
CA CYS A 141 -9.09 4.38 -10.22
C CYS A 141 -7.86 4.04 -9.35
N SER A 142 -7.99 4.03 -8.02
CA SER A 142 -6.87 3.69 -7.11
C SER A 142 -6.80 2.20 -6.75
N THR A 143 -7.83 1.42 -7.07
CA THR A 143 -7.98 0.02 -6.63
C THR A 143 -8.04 -0.97 -7.78
N LEU A 144 -8.72 -0.65 -8.89
CA LEU A 144 -8.81 -1.50 -10.09
C LEU A 144 -7.45 -1.91 -10.65
N PRO A 145 -6.45 -1.01 -10.80
CA PRO A 145 -5.13 -1.44 -11.30
C PRO A 145 -4.50 -2.50 -10.40
N GLY A 146 -4.69 -2.39 -9.08
CA GLY A 146 -4.23 -3.40 -8.13
C GLY A 146 -4.92 -4.75 -8.33
N TYR A 147 -6.22 -4.77 -8.58
CA TYR A 147 -6.96 -6.01 -8.86
C TYR A 147 -6.50 -6.69 -10.14
N VAL A 148 -6.27 -5.92 -11.21
CA VAL A 148 -5.71 -6.44 -12.46
C VAL A 148 -4.33 -7.06 -12.22
N ILE A 149 -3.48 -6.41 -11.43
CA ILE A 149 -2.16 -6.93 -11.06
C ILE A 149 -2.26 -8.24 -10.28
N TYR A 150 -3.20 -8.38 -9.34
CA TYR A 150 -3.37 -9.65 -8.63
C TYR A 150 -3.79 -10.77 -9.57
N MET A 151 -4.77 -10.51 -10.44
CA MET A 151 -5.23 -11.50 -11.42
C MET A 151 -4.07 -11.89 -12.35
N TYR A 152 -3.28 -10.92 -12.80
CA TYR A 152 -2.10 -11.16 -13.62
C TYR A 152 -1.07 -12.06 -12.93
N LEU A 153 -0.65 -11.68 -11.71
CA LEU A 153 0.35 -12.44 -10.95
C LEU A 153 -0.14 -13.87 -10.65
N MET A 154 -1.39 -14.02 -10.19
CA MET A 154 -1.98 -15.33 -9.93
C MET A 154 -2.08 -16.18 -11.19
N TYR A 155 -2.48 -15.58 -12.32
CA TYR A 155 -2.55 -16.27 -13.61
C TYR A 155 -1.19 -16.79 -14.05
N GLN A 156 -0.16 -15.92 -14.05
CA GLN A 156 1.19 -16.27 -14.47
C GLN A 156 1.81 -17.37 -13.58
N ILE A 157 1.66 -17.25 -12.26
CA ILE A 157 2.13 -18.26 -11.31
C ILE A 157 1.39 -19.58 -11.54
N THR A 158 0.07 -19.54 -11.66
CA THR A 158 -0.72 -20.77 -11.90
C THR A 158 -0.34 -21.42 -13.22
N PHE A 159 -0.17 -20.65 -14.29
CA PHE A 159 0.23 -21.18 -15.59
C PHE A 159 1.59 -21.87 -15.52
N LYS A 160 2.58 -21.25 -14.86
CA LYS A 160 3.93 -21.79 -14.71
C LYS A 160 3.99 -23.10 -13.93
N PHE A 161 3.14 -23.28 -12.91
CA PHE A 161 3.23 -24.43 -11.99
C PHE A 161 2.15 -25.50 -12.20
N ALA A 162 1.02 -25.17 -12.83
CA ALA A 162 -0.08 -26.11 -13.04
C ALA A 162 -0.16 -26.63 -14.48
N PHE A 163 0.35 -25.90 -15.47
CA PHE A 163 0.13 -26.20 -16.89
C PHE A 163 1.38 -26.23 -17.77
N ALA A 164 2.49 -25.65 -17.30
CA ALA A 164 3.79 -25.66 -17.98
C ALA A 164 4.71 -26.74 -17.39
#